data_AF-A0A537P189-F1
#
_entry.id   AF-A0A537P189-F1
#
_cell.length_a   1.000
_cell.length_b   1.000
_cell.length_c   1.000
_cell.angle_alpha   90.00
_cell.angle_beta   90.00
_cell.angle_gamma   90.00
#
_symmetry.space_group_name_H-M   'P 1'
#
loop_
_entity.id
_entity.type
_entity.pdbx_description
1 polymer ?
#
loop_
_entity_poly.entity_id
_entity_poly.type
_entity_poly.pdbx_seq_one_letter_code
_entity_poly.pdbx_strand_id
1 'polypeptide(L)' 'MAKTADTLTPTRADFEALLAESFGTGASAEGSVVKGRVVAIENDYAIIDVGLKTEGRIALKEFSQPGKDVAIKVG' A
#
# COMPACT_ATOMS: atom_id res chain seq x y z
N MET A 1 -24.38 -23.12 -11.35
CA MET A 1 -24.73 -21.80 -11.93
C MET A 1 -26.13 -21.42 -11.43
N ALA A 2 -26.23 -20.67 -10.33
CA ALA A 2 -27.53 -20.22 -9.77
C ALA A 2 -27.36 -19.07 -8.73
N LYS A 3 -26.42 -18.13 -8.92
CA LYS A 3 -26.18 -17.04 -7.97
C LYS A 3 -26.28 -15.67 -8.66
N THR A 4 -27.42 -15.40 -9.29
CA THR A 4 -27.58 -14.15 -10.08
C THR A 4 -28.94 -13.46 -9.90
N ALA A 5 -29.89 -14.04 -9.15
CA ALA A 5 -31.23 -13.45 -8.98
C ALA A 5 -31.52 -12.86 -7.58
N ASP A 6 -30.68 -13.11 -6.57
CA ASP A 6 -30.90 -12.67 -5.17
C ASP A 6 -30.11 -11.37 -4.81
N THR A 7 -29.54 -10.71 -5.81
CA THR A 7 -28.53 -9.66 -5.66
C THR A 7 -29.05 -8.25 -5.40
N LEU A 8 -30.37 -8.03 -5.35
CA LEU A 8 -30.96 -6.70 -5.11
C LEU A 8 -31.33 -6.40 -3.65
N THR A 9 -31.26 -7.40 -2.76
CA THR A 9 -31.50 -7.24 -1.31
C THR A 9 -30.48 -8.08 -0.53
N PRO A 10 -29.23 -7.60 -0.37
CA PRO A 10 -28.24 -8.31 0.40
C PRO A 10 -28.69 -8.49 1.85
N THR A 11 -28.52 -9.68 2.39
CA THR A 11 -28.74 -9.90 3.82
C THR A 11 -27.61 -9.24 4.63
N ARG A 12 -27.82 -9.09 5.94
CA ARG A 12 -26.76 -8.62 6.84
C ARG A 12 -25.51 -9.51 6.77
N ALA A 13 -25.68 -10.82 6.61
CA ALA A 13 -24.58 -11.76 6.46
C ALA A 13 -23.82 -11.57 5.14
N ASP A 14 -24.53 -11.27 4.05
CA ASP A 14 -23.89 -10.95 2.77
C ASP A 14 -23.09 -9.65 2.84
N PHE A 15 -23.61 -8.64 3.55
CA PHE A 15 -22.88 -7.40 3.82
C PHE A 15 -21.62 -7.66 4.66
N GLU A 16 -21.72 -8.45 5.73
CA GLU A 16 -20.59 -8.83 6.57
C GLU A 16 -19.50 -9.56 5.77
N ALA A 17 -19.88 -10.49 4.89
CA ALA A 17 -18.95 -11.22 4.03
C ALA A 17 -18.23 -10.29 3.03
N LEU A 18 -18.97 -9.43 2.32
CA LEU A 18 -18.40 -8.49 1.36
C LEU A 18 -17.53 -7.41 2.03
N LEU A 19 -17.91 -6.98 3.24
CA LEU A 19 -17.13 -6.04 4.05
C LEU A 19 -15.82 -6.68 4.54
N ALA A 20 -15.88 -7.93 5.03
CA ALA A 20 -14.69 -8.68 5.43
C ALA A 20 -13.72 -8.89 4.26
N GLU A 21 -14.24 -9.20 3.06
CA GLU A 21 -13.44 -9.32 1.83
C GLU A 21 -12.76 -7.98 1.44
N SER A 22 -13.47 -6.86 1.61
CA SER A 22 -12.94 -5.52 1.33
C SER A 22 -11.79 -5.13 2.25
N PHE A 23 -11.80 -5.54 3.53
CA PHE A 23 -10.71 -5.29 4.46
C PHE A 23 -9.56 -6.30 4.36
N GLY A 24 -9.83 -7.53 3.93
CA GLY A 24 -8.84 -8.63 3.88
C GLY A 24 -7.74 -8.48 2.82
N THR A 25 -7.89 -7.54 1.88
CA THR A 25 -6.95 -7.37 0.76
C THR A 25 -6.20 -6.03 0.74
N GLY A 26 -6.57 -5.06 1.60
CA GLY A 26 -6.13 -3.67 1.46
C GLY A 26 -5.66 -2.96 2.72
N ALA A 27 -5.80 -3.56 3.91
CA ALA A 27 -5.27 -2.98 5.13
C ALA A 27 -3.80 -3.38 5.28
N SER A 28 -2.87 -2.50 4.86
CA SER A 28 -1.47 -2.60 5.25
C SER A 28 -1.39 -2.65 6.77
N ALA A 29 -1.20 -3.84 7.33
CA ALA A 29 -1.02 -4.02 8.76
C ALA A 29 0.26 -3.29 9.21
N GLU A 30 0.25 -2.72 10.42
CA GLU A 30 1.48 -2.21 11.02
C GLU A 30 2.58 -3.29 10.99
N GLY A 31 3.78 -2.91 10.56
CA GLY A 31 4.89 -3.83 10.39
C GLY A 31 4.89 -4.65 9.10
N SER A 32 3.93 -4.45 8.18
CA SER A 32 3.96 -5.07 6.85
C SER A 32 4.76 -4.25 5.84
N VAL A 33 5.35 -4.93 4.84
CA VAL A 33 6.08 -4.29 3.75
C VAL A 33 5.10 -3.87 2.66
N VAL A 34 5.11 -2.58 2.33
CA VAL A 34 4.30 -1.97 1.27
C VAL A 34 5.15 -1.60 0.06
N LYS A 35 4.55 -1.66 -1.12
CA LYS A 35 5.15 -1.16 -2.35
C LYS A 35 4.87 0.33 -2.44
N GLY A 36 5.92 1.12 -2.68
CA GLY A 36 5.81 2.56 -2.93
C GLY A 36 6.65 2.98 -4.13
N ARG A 37 6.29 4.12 -4.71
CA ARG A 37 7.02 4.77 -5.81
C ARG A 37 7.79 5.97 -5.26
N VAL A 38 9.04 6.12 -5.66
CA VAL A 38 9.82 7.34 -5.37
C VAL A 38 9.32 8.45 -6.28
N VAL A 39 8.74 9.50 -5.71
CA VAL A 39 8.20 10.65 -6.45
C VAL A 39 9.23 11.77 -6.58
N ALA A 40 10.12 11.92 -5.60
CA ALA A 40 11.17 12.93 -5.62
C ALA A 40 12.33 12.54 -4.68
N ILE A 41 13.48 13.18 -4.87
CA ILE A 41 14.63 13.10 -3.97
C ILE A 41 15.07 14.53 -3.66
N GLU A 42 15.06 14.92 -2.39
CA GLU A 42 15.37 16.28 -1.92
C GLU A 42 16.23 16.24 -0.66
N ASN A 43 17.29 17.05 -0.59
CA ASN A 43 18.11 17.26 0.62
C ASN A 43 18.45 15.95 1.37
N ASP A 44 18.90 14.93 0.64
CA ASP A 44 19.22 13.58 1.15
C ASP A 44 18.04 12.75 1.67
N TYR A 45 16.80 13.09 1.28
CA TYR A 45 15.59 12.31 1.53
C TYR A 45 14.95 11.85 0.21
N ALA A 46 14.54 10.59 0.16
CA ALA A 46 13.59 10.09 -0.84
C ALA A 46 12.16 10.32 -0.35
N ILE A 47 11.33 10.93 -1.18
CA ILE A 47 9.89 11.09 -0.98
C ILE A 47 9.19 9.95 -1.70
N ILE A 48 8.36 9.19 -0.98
CA ILE A 48 7.76 7.95 -1.46
C ILE A 48 6.25 7.99 -1.29
N ASP A 49 5.54 7.75 -2.38
CA ASP A 49 4.09 7.55 -2.39
C ASP A 49 3.78 6.05 -2.29
N VAL A 50 2.94 5.67 -1.34
CA VAL A 50 2.47 4.29 -1.11
C VAL A 50 0.98 4.12 -1.41
N GLY A 51 0.32 5.11 -2.04
CA GLY A 51 -1.11 5.11 -2.33
C GLY A 51 -2.00 5.44 -1.13
N LEU A 52 -1.42 6.10 -0.11
CA LEU A 52 -2.14 6.60 1.07
C LEU A 52 -2.25 8.14 1.02
N LYS A 53 -2.91 8.73 2.03
CA LYS A 53 -3.12 10.18 2.12
C LYS A 53 -1.84 11.01 2.34
N THR A 54 -0.72 10.36 2.63
CA THR A 54 0.53 11.00 3.05
C THR A 54 1.71 10.36 2.34
N GLU A 55 2.67 11.16 1.88
CA GLU A 55 3.95 10.63 1.42
C GLU A 55 4.88 10.33 2.60
N GLY A 56 5.68 9.28 2.44
CA GLY A 56 6.77 8.92 3.37
C GLY A 56 8.07 9.62 2.98
N ARG A 57 8.86 10.04 3.98
CA ARG A 57 10.21 10.57 3.78
C ARG A 57 11.23 9.63 4.40
N ILE A 58 12.16 9.13 3.60
CA ILE A 58 13.19 8.19 4.05
C ILE A 58 14.56 8.76 3.69
N ALA A 59 15.48 8.81 4.65
CA ALA A 59 16.83 9.30 4.40
C ALA A 59 17.58 8.36 3.44
N LEU A 60 18.35 8.90 2.49
CA LEU A 60 19.05 8.10 1.49
C LEU A 60 20.00 7.05 2.09
N LYS A 61 20.56 7.35 3.28
CA LYS A 61 21.40 6.42 4.06
C LYS A 61 20.68 5.11 4.44
N GLU A 62 19.36 5.12 4.56
CA GLU A 62 18.57 3.91 4.87
C GLU A 62 18.51 2.96 3.67
N PHE A 63 18.82 3.45 2.46
CA PHE A 63 18.87 2.66 1.24
C PHE A 63 20.29 2.25 0.84
N SER A 64 21.31 2.78 1.50
CA SER A 64 22.68 2.29 1.31
C SER A 64 22.88 0.97 2.04
N GLN A 65 23.45 -0.01 1.34
CA GLN A 65 24.04 -1.17 2.01
C GLN A 65 25.47 -0.82 2.45
N PRO A 66 25.99 -1.42 3.53
CA PRO A 66 27.38 -1.22 3.93
C PRO A 66 28.33 -1.51 2.74
N GLY A 67 29.08 -0.49 2.33
CA GLY A 67 30.03 -0.59 1.21
C GLY A 67 29.43 -0.52 -0.21
N LYS A 68 28.15 -0.13 -0.36
CA LYS A 68 27.54 0.15 -1.67
C LYS A 68 26.89 1.54 -1.70
N ASP A 69 27.11 2.25 -2.80
CA ASP A 69 26.46 3.51 -3.07
C ASP A 69 24.94 3.35 -3.26
N VAL A 70 24.19 4.38 -2.87
CA VAL A 70 22.72 4.42 -2.98
C VAL A 70 22.32 4.46 -4.45
N ALA A 71 21.73 3.38 -4.95
CA ALA A 71 21.26 3.25 -6.33
C ALA A 71 19.75 3.51 -6.46
N ILE A 72 19.22 4.57 -5.83
CA ILE A 72 17.81 4.96 -5.95
C ILE A 72 17.65 6.10 -6.96
N LYS A 73 16.62 5.99 -7.79
CA LYS A 73 16.19 7.00 -8.76
C LYS A 73 14.69 7.22 -8.62
N VAL A 74 14.23 8.38 -9.07
CA VAL A 74 12.79 8.70 -9.17
C VAL A 74 12.16 7.81 -10.25
N GLY A 75 10.98 7.24 -9.97
CA GLY A 75 10.21 6.40 -10.93
C GLY A 75 9.66 5.11 -10.37
#